data_AF-A0A3L7SK35-F1
#
_entry.id   AF-A0A3L7SK35-F1
#
_cell.length_a   1.000
_cell.length_b   1.000
_cell.length_c   1.000
_cell.angle_alpha   90.00
_cell.angle_beta   90.00
_cell.angle_gamma   90.00
#
_symmetry.space_group_name_H-M   'P 1'
#
loop_
_entity.id
_entity.type
_entity.pdbx_description
1 polymer ?
#
loop_
_entity_poly.entity_id
_entity_poly.type
_entity_poly.pdbx_seq_one_letter_code
_entity_poly.pdbx_strand_id
1 'polypeptide(L)'
;WKSIIDSRRHFPCIVMWVPFNEGWGQSDTVAVTEWTKEYDPTRLVNCASGGNDFPVGDVIDVHRYPGPFAPVPTEQRAAVLGEFGGLGLPLEGHTWQGKENWGYVSFPDRASLAMAYADLYEQLQPMIATPGLSAAIYTQTTDVETEVNGLMTYDRKVLKVPVEAAAKAHAALHRPARRTEWLVPTSQLAAQTWSFTLDKPADGWEKPAFDDSGWKTGPGGFGEKSTPGSVVRTEWKTNHIWLSRTFELKSLPQGELRLMMHHDEDTEVYLNGVLALKAPGWSTNYRTFRVDPASASALKVGVNRLAVHCKQVAGGQYIDVGVLAVAEEVVR
;
A
#
# COMPACT_ATOMS: atom_id res chain seq x y z
N TRP A 1 -26.44 -9.42 19.36
CA TRP A 1 -25.03 -9.44 19.79
C TRP A 1 -24.78 -10.38 20.99
N LYS A 2 -25.31 -10.12 22.19
CA LYS A 2 -25.14 -10.97 23.39
C LYS A 2 -25.21 -12.49 23.14
N SER A 3 -26.24 -12.98 22.45
CA SER A 3 -26.41 -14.41 22.17
C SER A 3 -25.25 -15.03 21.36
N ILE A 4 -24.61 -14.24 20.49
CA ILE A 4 -23.41 -14.67 19.76
C ILE A 4 -22.27 -14.88 20.75
N ILE A 5 -22.01 -13.91 21.63
CA ILE A 5 -20.94 -14.03 22.65
C ILE A 5 -21.22 -15.21 23.58
N ASP A 6 -22.45 -15.35 24.10
CA ASP A 6 -22.80 -16.45 25.02
C ASP A 6 -22.54 -17.84 24.41
N SER A 7 -22.89 -18.01 23.13
CA SER A 7 -22.71 -19.27 22.42
C SER A 7 -21.28 -19.52 21.98
N ARG A 8 -20.37 -18.54 22.07
CA ARG A 8 -19.03 -18.61 21.45
C ARG A 8 -17.85 -18.28 22.38
N ARG A 9 -18.05 -17.60 23.50
CA ARG A 9 -16.98 -17.18 24.43
C ARG A 9 -16.20 -18.31 25.11
N HIS A 10 -16.64 -19.56 24.96
CA HIS A 10 -15.91 -20.72 25.47
C HIS A 10 -14.88 -21.28 24.48
N PHE A 11 -14.85 -20.81 23.23
CA PHE A 11 -13.87 -21.24 22.24
C PHE A 11 -12.59 -20.40 22.34
N PRO A 12 -11.42 -21.02 22.59
CA PRO A 12 -10.15 -20.30 22.73
C PRO A 12 -9.60 -19.80 21.39
N CYS A 13 -10.06 -20.35 20.26
CA CYS A 13 -9.68 -19.86 18.93
C CYS A 13 -10.30 -18.50 18.58
N ILE A 14 -11.33 -18.07 19.31
CA ILE A 14 -11.91 -16.73 19.17
C ILE A 14 -11.15 -15.82 20.13
N VAL A 15 -10.38 -14.89 19.57
CA VAL A 15 -9.49 -13.99 20.33
C VAL A 15 -9.98 -12.54 20.39
N MET A 16 -10.98 -12.20 19.55
CA MET A 16 -11.46 -10.83 19.38
C MET A 16 -12.94 -10.82 18.99
N TRP A 17 -13.63 -9.77 19.42
CA TRP A 17 -14.99 -9.46 19.02
C TRP A 17 -15.03 -8.24 18.09
N VAL A 18 -15.79 -8.34 17.01
CA VAL A 18 -15.97 -7.26 16.02
C VAL A 18 -17.47 -6.99 15.87
N PRO A 19 -18.03 -5.96 16.54
CA PRO A 19 -19.47 -5.71 16.49
C PRO A 19 -19.95 -5.19 15.13
N PHE A 20 -19.12 -4.42 14.43
CA PHE A 20 -19.49 -3.74 13.17
C PHE A 20 -18.39 -3.85 12.11
N ASN A 21 -18.81 -3.81 10.84
CA ASN A 21 -17.94 -3.85 9.66
C ASN A 21 -18.35 -2.75 8.68
N GLU A 22 -17.43 -1.86 8.27
CA GLU A 22 -17.61 -0.83 7.23
C GLU A 22 -18.91 0.01 7.37
N GLY A 23 -19.31 0.30 8.60
CA GLY A 23 -20.52 1.07 8.93
C GLY A 23 -21.83 0.29 8.82
N TRP A 24 -21.80 -0.97 8.37
CA TRP A 24 -23.00 -1.79 8.20
C TRP A 24 -23.69 -2.04 9.54
N GLY A 25 -24.90 -1.50 9.68
CA GLY A 25 -25.69 -1.62 10.90
C GLY A 25 -25.06 -0.96 12.13
N GLN A 26 -24.06 -0.08 11.95
CA GLN A 26 -23.35 0.57 13.04
C GLN A 26 -24.25 1.56 13.78
N SER A 27 -24.41 1.35 15.09
CA SER A 27 -25.20 2.20 15.98
C SER A 27 -24.63 2.14 17.39
N ASP A 28 -24.66 3.26 18.13
CA ASP A 28 -24.19 3.33 19.53
C ASP A 28 -22.80 2.70 19.75
N THR A 29 -21.87 2.90 18.80
CA THR A 29 -20.57 2.20 18.72
C THR A 29 -19.81 2.19 20.04
N VAL A 30 -19.72 3.33 20.72
CA VAL A 30 -19.02 3.47 22.00
C VAL A 30 -19.67 2.59 23.06
N ALA A 31 -20.98 2.72 23.26
CA ALA A 31 -21.72 1.95 24.26
C ALA A 31 -21.68 0.43 23.98
N VAL A 32 -21.83 0.02 22.71
CA VAL A 32 -21.74 -1.40 22.32
C VAL A 32 -20.34 -1.95 22.56
N THR A 33 -19.30 -1.16 22.26
CA THR A 33 -17.90 -1.57 22.48
C THR A 33 -17.59 -1.71 23.96
N GLU A 34 -17.94 -0.72 24.78
CA GLU A 34 -17.76 -0.75 26.23
C GLU A 34 -18.53 -1.90 26.88
N TRP A 35 -19.80 -2.07 26.51
CA TRP A 35 -20.61 -3.19 26.97
C TRP A 35 -19.98 -4.54 26.57
N THR A 36 -19.42 -4.66 25.37
CA THR A 36 -18.77 -5.89 24.92
C THR A 36 -17.53 -6.21 25.77
N LYS A 37 -16.70 -5.20 26.08
CA LYS A 37 -15.52 -5.37 26.95
C LYS A 37 -15.92 -5.73 28.39
N GLU A 38 -17.00 -5.15 28.91
CA GLU A 38 -17.52 -5.49 30.24
C GLU A 38 -18.10 -6.91 30.27
N TYR A 39 -18.83 -7.29 29.22
CA TYR A 39 -19.54 -8.56 29.15
C TYR A 39 -18.62 -9.76 28.92
N ASP A 40 -17.57 -9.60 28.12
CA ASP A 40 -16.50 -10.58 27.95
C ASP A 40 -15.11 -9.90 28.05
N PRO A 41 -14.58 -9.72 29.27
CA PRO A 41 -13.31 -9.05 29.50
C PRO A 41 -12.10 -9.91 29.11
N THR A 42 -12.30 -11.13 28.60
CA THR A 42 -11.21 -12.07 28.27
C THR A 42 -10.70 -11.94 26.84
N ARG A 43 -11.34 -11.09 26.01
CA ARG A 43 -11.04 -10.92 24.59
C ARG A 43 -10.90 -9.45 24.22
N LEU A 44 -10.16 -9.19 23.15
CA LEU A 44 -10.05 -7.87 22.55
C LEU A 44 -11.35 -7.47 21.85
N VAL A 45 -11.58 -6.17 21.70
CA VAL A 45 -12.71 -5.64 20.93
C VAL A 45 -12.22 -4.67 19.86
N ASN A 46 -12.48 -5.01 18.60
CA ASN A 46 -12.35 -4.10 17.46
C ASN A 46 -13.72 -3.44 17.24
N CYS A 47 -13.84 -2.15 17.55
CA CYS A 47 -15.15 -1.49 17.61
C CYS A 47 -15.87 -1.49 16.27
N ALA A 48 -15.12 -1.35 15.18
CA ALA A 48 -15.61 -1.22 13.82
C ALA A 48 -14.47 -1.52 12.83
N SER A 49 -14.54 -2.69 12.19
CA SER A 49 -13.60 -3.04 11.12
C SER A 49 -13.83 -2.17 9.89
N GLY A 50 -12.77 -1.71 9.21
CA GLY A 50 -12.92 -0.99 7.93
C GLY A 50 -12.84 0.54 7.95
N GLY A 51 -12.49 1.16 9.09
CA GLY A 51 -12.09 2.58 9.14
C GLY A 51 -13.16 3.59 9.58
N ASN A 52 -14.40 3.15 9.83
CA ASN A 52 -15.46 3.88 10.54
C ASN A 52 -15.25 3.81 12.08
N ASP A 53 -13.99 4.08 12.48
CA ASP A 53 -13.45 3.92 13.83
C ASP A 53 -13.99 4.96 14.81
N PHE A 54 -14.11 4.55 16.07
CA PHE A 54 -14.24 5.44 17.22
C PHE A 54 -13.05 5.17 18.14
N PRO A 55 -12.54 6.16 18.90
CA PRO A 55 -11.36 6.00 19.75
C PRO A 55 -11.60 5.16 21.02
N VAL A 56 -12.19 3.98 20.85
CA VAL A 56 -12.55 2.97 21.85
C VAL A 56 -12.14 1.57 21.36
N GLY A 57 -12.25 0.57 22.23
CA GLY A 57 -11.78 -0.78 21.92
C GLY A 57 -10.26 -0.89 21.98
N ASP A 58 -9.71 -1.91 21.34
CA ASP A 58 -8.30 -2.31 21.44
C ASP A 58 -7.57 -2.25 20.09
N VAL A 59 -8.27 -1.90 19.01
CA VAL A 59 -7.77 -1.99 17.63
C VAL A 59 -8.15 -0.74 16.84
N ILE A 60 -7.22 -0.27 16.01
CA ILE A 60 -7.46 0.64 14.89
C ILE A 60 -7.45 -0.22 13.63
N ASP A 61 -8.61 -0.42 13.04
CA ASP A 61 -8.80 -1.27 11.87
C ASP A 61 -9.13 -0.43 10.63
N VAL A 62 -8.49 -0.77 9.51
CA VAL A 62 -8.79 -0.20 8.19
C VAL A 62 -8.88 -1.30 7.15
N HIS A 63 -9.77 -1.10 6.16
CA HIS A 63 -9.78 -1.89 4.93
C HIS A 63 -9.15 -1.07 3.80
N ARG A 64 -8.28 -1.70 3.01
CA ARG A 64 -7.64 -1.07 1.85
C ARG A 64 -7.45 -2.06 0.73
N TYR A 65 -8.15 -1.79 -0.37
CA TYR A 65 -8.11 -2.59 -1.59
C TYR A 65 -7.41 -1.84 -2.73
N PRO A 66 -6.44 -2.48 -3.43
CA PRO A 66 -5.86 -3.78 -3.10
C PRO A 66 -4.90 -3.73 -1.89
N GLY A 67 -4.49 -2.54 -1.45
CA GLY A 67 -3.54 -2.36 -0.37
C GLY A 67 -2.11 -2.82 -0.74
N PRO A 68 -1.27 -3.17 0.25
CA PRO A 68 -1.53 -3.01 1.68
C PRO A 68 -1.40 -1.56 2.15
N PHE A 69 -1.85 -1.30 3.37
CA PHE A 69 -1.71 -0.04 4.09
C PHE A 69 -1.70 -0.36 5.58
N ALA A 70 -1.04 0.46 6.37
CA ALA A 70 -1.02 0.30 7.81
C ALA A 70 -1.51 1.58 8.49
N PRO A 71 -2.52 1.51 9.37
CA PRO A 71 -2.82 2.62 10.26
C PRO A 71 -1.68 2.77 11.28
N VAL A 72 -1.62 3.93 11.95
CA VAL A 72 -0.64 4.16 13.00
C VAL A 72 -1.23 3.67 14.34
N PRO A 73 -0.57 2.74 15.05
CA PRO A 73 -1.04 2.29 16.35
C PRO A 73 -0.93 3.42 17.38
N THR A 74 -1.67 3.30 18.49
CA THR A 74 -1.45 4.11 19.69
C THR A 74 -0.86 3.24 20.80
N GLU A 75 -0.50 3.86 21.93
CA GLU A 75 -0.07 3.11 23.12
C GLU A 75 -1.12 2.10 23.61
N GLN A 76 -2.41 2.33 23.31
CA GLN A 76 -3.53 1.52 23.79
C GLN A 76 -4.23 0.71 22.71
N ARG A 77 -3.99 0.99 21.42
CA ARG A 77 -4.69 0.31 20.31
C ARG A 77 -3.74 -0.18 19.23
N ALA A 78 -3.85 -1.45 18.89
CA ALA A 78 -3.05 -2.09 17.84
C ALA A 78 -3.52 -1.66 16.45
N ALA A 79 -2.58 -1.55 15.50
CA ALA A 79 -2.89 -1.27 14.10
C ALA A 79 -3.20 -2.57 13.34
N VAL A 80 -4.36 -2.63 12.68
CA VAL A 80 -4.81 -3.80 11.91
C VAL A 80 -5.25 -3.38 10.51
N LEU A 81 -4.83 -4.14 9.51
CA LEU A 81 -5.37 -4.10 8.16
C LEU A 81 -6.41 -5.21 8.06
N GLY A 82 -7.66 -4.87 8.41
CA GLY A 82 -8.76 -5.83 8.59
C GLY A 82 -9.17 -6.50 7.29
N GLU A 83 -8.95 -5.84 6.17
CA GLU A 83 -9.11 -6.43 4.83
C GLU A 83 -8.17 -5.76 3.81
N PHE A 84 -7.55 -6.58 2.97
CA PHE A 84 -6.79 -6.14 1.81
C PHE A 84 -6.75 -7.22 0.72
N GLY A 85 -6.19 -6.88 -0.44
CA GLY A 85 -6.08 -7.79 -1.58
C GLY A 85 -7.20 -7.58 -2.59
N GLY A 86 -8.17 -8.48 -2.63
CA GLY A 86 -9.25 -8.36 -3.60
C GLY A 86 -8.82 -8.59 -5.05
N LEU A 87 -7.82 -9.46 -5.24
CA LEU A 87 -7.27 -9.82 -6.55
C LEU A 87 -8.19 -10.83 -7.27
N GLY A 88 -8.94 -10.35 -8.26
CA GLY A 88 -9.95 -11.08 -9.03
C GLY A 88 -9.38 -11.88 -10.20
N LEU A 89 -9.83 -13.12 -10.33
CA LEU A 89 -9.57 -13.97 -11.52
C LEU A 89 -10.79 -14.87 -11.75
N PRO A 90 -11.76 -14.48 -12.60
CA PRO A 90 -12.87 -15.37 -12.96
C PRO A 90 -12.35 -16.57 -13.75
N LEU A 91 -12.75 -17.78 -13.36
CA LEU A 91 -12.43 -19.01 -14.09
C LEU A 91 -13.72 -19.63 -14.62
N GLU A 92 -13.84 -19.71 -15.95
CA GLU A 92 -15.02 -20.26 -16.62
C GLU A 92 -15.32 -21.68 -16.12
N GLY A 93 -16.61 -21.98 -15.92
CA GLY A 93 -17.08 -23.25 -15.36
C GLY A 93 -16.96 -23.37 -13.83
N HIS A 94 -16.33 -22.40 -13.17
CA HIS A 94 -16.11 -22.39 -11.73
C HIS A 94 -16.64 -21.13 -11.01
N THR A 95 -17.45 -20.33 -11.69
CA THR A 95 -18.12 -19.13 -11.15
C THR A 95 -19.58 -19.41 -10.81
N TRP A 96 -20.18 -18.62 -9.91
CA TRP A 96 -21.62 -18.66 -9.64
C TRP A 96 -22.45 -18.29 -10.88
N GLN A 97 -21.98 -17.28 -11.61
CA GLN A 97 -22.57 -16.83 -12.87
C GLN A 97 -21.51 -16.63 -13.94
N GLY A 98 -21.89 -16.82 -15.20
CA GLY A 98 -20.94 -16.85 -16.32
C GLY A 98 -20.34 -15.48 -16.70
N LYS A 99 -20.95 -14.36 -16.27
CA LYS A 99 -20.55 -12.99 -16.64
C LYS A 99 -20.74 -12.04 -15.45
N GLU A 100 -20.29 -10.79 -15.59
CA GLU A 100 -20.46 -9.73 -14.58
C GLU A 100 -19.86 -10.09 -13.20
N ASN A 101 -18.79 -10.89 -13.23
CA ASN A 101 -17.98 -11.16 -12.05
C ASN A 101 -17.03 -9.99 -11.80
N TRP A 102 -16.75 -9.69 -10.54
CA TRP A 102 -15.92 -8.55 -10.16
C TRP A 102 -14.86 -8.93 -9.12
N GLY A 103 -13.81 -8.12 -9.10
CA GLY A 103 -12.78 -8.06 -8.06
C GLY A 103 -12.20 -6.65 -8.06
N TYR A 104 -11.47 -6.29 -7.02
CA TYR A 104 -10.91 -4.94 -6.90
C TYR A 104 -9.79 -4.69 -7.93
N VAL A 105 -9.05 -5.74 -8.30
CA VAL A 105 -8.09 -5.74 -9.42
C VAL A 105 -8.22 -7.05 -10.17
N SER A 106 -8.40 -7.00 -11.50
CA SER A 106 -8.57 -8.19 -12.33
C SER A 106 -7.27 -8.66 -12.96
N PHE A 107 -7.05 -9.97 -12.96
CA PHE A 107 -5.90 -10.62 -13.59
C PHE A 107 -6.34 -11.54 -14.73
N PRO A 108 -5.55 -11.61 -15.82
CA PRO A 108 -5.88 -12.46 -16.96
C PRO A 108 -5.58 -13.94 -16.73
N ASP A 109 -4.67 -14.27 -15.80
CA ASP A 109 -4.22 -15.63 -15.58
C ASP A 109 -3.71 -15.86 -14.14
N ARG A 110 -3.50 -17.12 -13.78
CA ARG A 110 -3.05 -17.53 -12.44
C ARG A 110 -1.60 -17.10 -12.13
N ALA A 111 -0.74 -16.97 -13.13
CA ALA A 111 0.65 -16.59 -12.90
C ALA A 111 0.76 -15.10 -12.54
N SER A 112 0.08 -14.23 -13.28
CA SER A 112 -0.01 -12.80 -12.96
C SER A 112 -0.71 -12.56 -11.62
N LEU A 113 -1.77 -13.31 -11.30
CA LEU A 113 -2.40 -13.30 -9.98
C LEU A 113 -1.41 -13.70 -8.87
N ALA A 114 -0.66 -14.80 -9.04
CA ALA A 114 0.28 -15.29 -8.02
C ALA A 114 1.44 -14.31 -7.75
N MET A 115 1.93 -13.62 -8.79
CA MET A 115 2.93 -12.55 -8.63
C MET A 115 2.35 -11.37 -7.84
N ALA A 116 1.17 -10.88 -8.22
CA ALA A 116 0.52 -9.79 -7.51
C ALA A 116 0.20 -10.15 -6.04
N TYR A 117 -0.21 -11.39 -5.78
CA TYR A 117 -0.40 -11.90 -4.43
C TYR A 117 0.91 -11.82 -3.63
N ALA A 118 2.01 -12.35 -4.15
CA ALA A 118 3.30 -12.31 -3.47
C ALA A 118 3.79 -10.87 -3.21
N ASP A 119 3.59 -9.97 -4.18
CA ASP A 119 3.95 -8.55 -4.07
C ASP A 119 3.24 -7.86 -2.87
N LEU A 120 1.96 -8.20 -2.61
CA LEU A 120 1.24 -7.62 -1.46
C LEU A 120 1.89 -8.03 -0.12
N TYR A 121 2.35 -9.27 0.01
CA TYR A 121 3.00 -9.75 1.24
C TYR A 121 4.41 -9.19 1.41
N GLU A 122 5.14 -8.96 0.32
CA GLU A 122 6.42 -8.26 0.39
C GLU A 122 6.23 -6.83 0.90
N GLN A 123 5.18 -6.14 0.46
CA GLN A 123 4.84 -4.79 0.91
C GLN A 123 4.36 -4.72 2.36
N LEU A 124 3.75 -5.79 2.90
CA LEU A 124 3.37 -5.86 4.32
C LEU A 124 4.58 -5.91 5.26
N GLN A 125 5.70 -6.51 4.83
CA GLN A 125 6.85 -6.76 5.69
C GLN A 125 7.41 -5.49 6.38
N PRO A 126 7.70 -4.38 5.68
CA PRO A 126 8.17 -3.16 6.33
C PRO A 126 7.13 -2.56 7.27
N MET A 127 5.83 -2.75 6.98
CA MET A 127 4.73 -2.19 7.79
C MET A 127 4.71 -2.75 9.22
N ILE A 128 5.22 -3.96 9.43
CA ILE A 128 5.34 -4.61 10.75
C ILE A 128 6.21 -3.75 11.68
N ALA A 129 7.33 -3.22 11.19
CA ALA A 129 8.22 -2.38 12.00
C ALA A 129 7.83 -0.90 11.93
N THR A 130 7.29 -0.44 10.80
CA THR A 130 6.90 0.96 10.63
C THR A 130 5.70 1.06 9.70
N PRO A 131 4.50 1.45 10.19
CA PRO A 131 4.25 2.11 11.48
C PRO A 131 4.04 1.17 12.68
N GLY A 132 4.06 -0.16 12.52
CA GLY A 132 3.77 -1.10 13.62
C GLY A 132 2.52 -1.95 13.38
N LEU A 133 2.31 -2.38 12.13
CA LEU A 133 1.17 -3.21 11.75
C LEU A 133 1.19 -4.53 12.52
N SER A 134 0.12 -4.81 13.26
CA SER A 134 0.01 -5.97 14.15
C SER A 134 -0.68 -7.17 13.50
N ALA A 135 -1.60 -6.93 12.55
CA ALA A 135 -2.25 -7.97 11.77
C ALA A 135 -2.68 -7.46 10.39
N ALA A 136 -2.81 -8.39 9.44
CA ALA A 136 -3.36 -8.16 8.12
C ALA A 136 -4.17 -9.37 7.66
N ILE A 137 -5.36 -9.16 7.13
CA ILE A 137 -6.27 -10.23 6.71
C ILE A 137 -6.57 -10.09 5.21
N TYR A 138 -6.20 -11.12 4.44
CA TYR A 138 -6.43 -11.14 3.00
C TYR A 138 -7.89 -11.50 2.71
N THR A 139 -8.56 -10.67 1.93
CA THR A 139 -9.89 -10.96 1.39
C THR A 139 -9.72 -11.58 0.00
N GLN A 140 -10.13 -12.83 -0.21
CA GLN A 140 -10.80 -13.76 0.71
C GLN A 140 -10.42 -15.22 0.43
N THR A 141 -10.86 -16.16 1.26
CA THR A 141 -10.50 -17.58 1.12
C THR A 141 -11.03 -18.17 -0.19
N THR A 142 -12.22 -17.77 -0.61
CA THR A 142 -13.00 -18.39 -1.70
C THR A 142 -13.82 -17.35 -2.43
N ASP A 143 -14.11 -17.55 -3.70
CA ASP A 143 -15.12 -16.71 -4.37
C ASP A 143 -16.48 -16.85 -3.70
N VAL A 144 -17.20 -15.73 -3.63
CA VAL A 144 -18.55 -15.63 -3.09
C VAL A 144 -19.43 -14.97 -4.13
N GLU A 145 -20.33 -15.76 -4.72
CA GLU A 145 -21.25 -15.32 -5.77
C GLU A 145 -20.52 -14.61 -6.92
N THR A 146 -20.71 -13.30 -7.07
CA THR A 146 -20.11 -12.49 -8.15
C THR A 146 -18.76 -11.89 -7.78
N GLU A 147 -18.35 -11.92 -6.51
CA GLU A 147 -17.04 -11.48 -6.05
C GLU A 147 -16.02 -12.62 -6.18
N VAL A 148 -15.15 -12.50 -7.19
CA VAL A 148 -14.27 -13.59 -7.65
C VAL A 148 -12.79 -13.37 -7.31
N ASN A 149 -12.53 -12.73 -6.17
CA ASN A 149 -11.21 -12.43 -5.63
C ASN A 149 -10.72 -13.44 -4.56
N GLY A 150 -11.35 -14.61 -4.49
CA GLY A 150 -10.97 -15.66 -3.58
C GLY A 150 -9.68 -16.37 -3.97
N LEU A 151 -8.98 -16.93 -2.97
CA LEU A 151 -7.84 -17.82 -3.21
C LEU A 151 -8.23 -19.13 -3.93
N MET A 152 -9.51 -19.50 -3.84
CA MET A 152 -10.10 -20.64 -4.56
C MET A 152 -11.44 -20.29 -5.20
N THR A 153 -11.82 -21.06 -6.20
CA THR A 153 -13.07 -20.87 -6.96
C THR A 153 -14.33 -21.01 -6.13
N TYR A 154 -15.46 -20.56 -6.69
CA TYR A 154 -16.78 -20.64 -6.05
C TYR A 154 -17.17 -22.09 -5.69
N ASP A 155 -16.81 -23.07 -6.51
CA ASP A 155 -17.08 -24.48 -6.23
C ASP A 155 -16.01 -25.17 -5.37
N ARG A 156 -14.99 -24.41 -4.92
CA ARG A 156 -13.86 -24.89 -4.11
C ARG A 156 -13.03 -25.99 -4.81
N LYS A 157 -13.13 -26.13 -6.13
CA LYS A 157 -12.40 -27.17 -6.90
C LYS A 157 -11.03 -26.73 -7.38
N VAL A 158 -10.81 -25.43 -7.59
CA VAL A 158 -9.57 -24.91 -8.15
C VAL A 158 -8.99 -23.85 -7.23
N LEU A 159 -7.74 -24.06 -6.80
CA LEU A 159 -6.93 -23.03 -6.17
C LEU A 159 -6.43 -22.07 -7.26
N LYS A 160 -6.71 -20.78 -7.09
CA LYS A 160 -6.29 -19.72 -8.01
C LYS A 160 -4.85 -19.29 -7.74
N VAL A 161 -4.45 -19.26 -6.47
CA VAL A 161 -3.08 -19.02 -6.02
C VAL A 161 -2.45 -20.37 -5.63
N PRO A 162 -1.29 -20.75 -6.20
CA PRO A 162 -0.59 -21.97 -5.79
C PRO A 162 -0.18 -21.93 -4.31
N VAL A 163 -0.31 -23.07 -3.62
CA VAL A 163 -0.04 -23.18 -2.18
C VAL A 163 1.42 -22.84 -1.86
N GLU A 164 2.35 -23.29 -2.70
CA GLU A 164 3.79 -23.06 -2.53
C GLU A 164 4.14 -21.58 -2.66
N ALA A 165 3.47 -20.87 -3.59
CA ALA A 165 3.64 -19.43 -3.76
C ALA A 165 3.12 -18.67 -2.53
N ALA A 166 1.95 -19.05 -2.02
CA ALA A 166 1.38 -18.45 -0.81
C ALA A 166 2.25 -18.71 0.43
N ALA A 167 2.67 -19.95 0.64
CA ALA A 167 3.55 -20.32 1.75
C ALA A 167 4.87 -19.56 1.72
N LYS A 168 5.48 -19.40 0.54
CA LYS A 168 6.71 -18.62 0.37
C LYS A 168 6.50 -17.14 0.71
N ALA A 169 5.38 -16.55 0.27
CA ALA A 169 5.03 -15.18 0.57
C ALA A 169 4.84 -14.95 2.08
N HIS A 170 4.12 -15.86 2.76
CA HIS A 170 3.89 -15.78 4.21
C HIS A 170 5.17 -15.98 5.02
N ALA A 171 6.04 -16.92 4.60
CA ALA A 171 7.32 -17.16 5.27
C ALA A 171 8.20 -15.89 5.36
N ALA A 172 8.08 -14.98 4.39
CA ALA A 172 8.82 -13.71 4.42
C ALA A 172 8.39 -12.78 5.56
N LEU A 173 7.13 -12.85 6.03
CA LEU A 173 6.63 -12.05 7.15
C LEU A 173 7.22 -12.45 8.50
N HIS A 174 7.74 -13.69 8.62
CA HIS A 174 8.35 -14.19 9.85
C HIS A 174 9.82 -13.78 10.02
N ARG A 175 10.42 -13.16 9.00
CA ARG A 175 11.77 -12.58 9.11
C ARG A 175 11.74 -11.34 10.03
N PRO A 176 12.88 -10.96 10.64
CA PRO A 176 12.97 -9.70 11.37
C PRO A 176 12.47 -8.53 10.54
N ALA A 177 11.53 -7.76 11.10
CA ALA A 177 11.01 -6.58 10.43
C ALA A 177 12.08 -5.49 10.42
N ARG A 178 12.23 -4.81 9.28
CA ARG A 178 13.19 -3.72 9.13
C ARG A 178 12.46 -2.39 9.25
N ARG A 179 12.92 -1.52 10.14
CA ARG A 179 12.38 -0.17 10.26
C ARG A 179 12.61 0.59 8.98
N THR A 180 11.60 1.35 8.57
CA THR A 180 11.68 2.23 7.41
C THR A 180 11.52 3.68 7.83
N GLU A 181 12.38 4.55 7.33
CA GLU A 181 12.31 5.98 7.55
C GLU A 181 12.01 6.68 6.23
N TRP A 182 11.03 7.59 6.24
CA TRP A 182 10.77 8.45 5.10
C TRP A 182 11.80 9.58 5.06
N LEU A 183 12.64 9.57 4.03
CA LEU A 183 13.49 10.73 3.70
C LEU A 183 12.69 11.74 2.88
N VAL A 184 11.85 11.22 1.97
CA VAL A 184 10.93 12.00 1.15
C VAL A 184 9.61 11.23 1.06
N PRO A 185 8.52 11.68 1.69
CA PRO A 185 7.24 10.99 1.61
C PRO A 185 6.64 11.09 0.20
N THR A 186 5.83 10.09 -0.15
CA THR A 186 4.88 10.15 -1.28
C THR A 186 3.74 11.13 -0.98
N SER A 187 2.96 11.47 -2.00
CA SER A 187 1.74 12.27 -1.94
C SER A 187 0.48 11.43 -1.67
N GLN A 188 0.64 10.12 -1.49
CA GLN A 188 -0.46 9.16 -1.27
C GLN A 188 -1.33 9.55 -0.08
N LEU A 189 -0.73 9.84 1.07
CA LEU A 189 -1.45 10.19 2.29
C LEU A 189 -1.67 11.70 2.41
N ALA A 190 -0.61 12.48 2.26
CA ALA A 190 -0.63 13.93 2.38
C ALA A 190 0.03 14.56 1.16
N ALA A 191 -0.56 15.63 0.63
CA ALA A 191 -0.03 16.33 -0.52
C ALA A 191 1.42 16.79 -0.28
N GLN A 192 2.31 16.51 -1.24
CA GLN A 192 3.68 17.02 -1.25
C GLN A 192 3.84 18.02 -2.37
N THR A 193 4.46 19.17 -2.13
CA THR A 193 4.70 20.15 -3.19
C THR A 193 5.86 19.70 -4.08
N TRP A 194 5.64 19.74 -5.39
CA TRP A 194 6.62 19.48 -6.43
C TRP A 194 6.70 20.66 -7.40
N SER A 195 7.89 20.90 -7.93
CA SER A 195 8.08 21.66 -9.16
C SER A 195 7.96 20.71 -10.36
N PHE A 196 7.35 21.17 -11.45
CA PHE A 196 7.18 20.35 -12.65
C PHE A 196 7.15 21.15 -13.96
N THR A 197 7.55 20.49 -15.04
CA THR A 197 7.39 20.95 -16.42
C THR A 197 6.87 19.82 -17.31
N LEU A 198 6.14 20.20 -18.36
CA LEU A 198 5.64 19.29 -19.39
C LEU A 198 6.45 19.38 -20.69
N ASP A 199 7.33 20.37 -20.77
CA ASP A 199 8.27 20.57 -21.86
C ASP A 199 9.64 20.05 -21.43
N LYS A 200 10.37 19.46 -22.39
CA LYS A 200 11.70 18.92 -22.12
C LYS A 200 12.60 20.02 -21.54
N PRO A 201 13.13 19.84 -20.32
CA PRO A 201 14.01 20.82 -19.71
C PRO A 201 15.42 20.78 -20.33
N ALA A 202 16.22 21.79 -20.01
CA ALA A 202 17.64 21.81 -20.37
C ALA A 202 18.41 20.66 -19.68
N ASP A 203 19.54 20.27 -20.28
CA ASP A 203 20.38 19.21 -19.74
C ASP A 203 20.89 19.55 -18.33
N GLY A 204 21.02 18.53 -17.46
CA GLY A 204 21.42 18.72 -16.08
C GLY A 204 20.29 19.10 -15.12
N TRP A 205 19.03 19.07 -15.56
CA TRP A 205 17.83 19.32 -14.76
C TRP A 205 17.72 18.46 -13.49
N GLU A 206 18.35 17.28 -13.53
CA GLU A 206 18.44 16.33 -12.44
C GLU A 206 19.45 16.73 -11.35
N LYS A 207 20.35 17.68 -11.62
CA LYS A 207 21.47 18.03 -10.75
C LYS A 207 21.07 19.06 -9.68
N PRO A 208 21.70 19.05 -8.48
CA PRO A 208 21.34 19.93 -7.37
C PRO A 208 21.40 21.43 -7.66
N ALA A 209 22.25 21.85 -8.62
CA ALA A 209 22.45 23.25 -8.95
C ALA A 209 21.52 23.77 -10.06
N PHE A 210 20.62 22.93 -10.59
CA PHE A 210 19.70 23.34 -11.63
C PHE A 210 18.64 24.31 -11.09
N ASP A 211 18.43 25.41 -11.81
CA ASP A 211 17.40 26.39 -11.51
C ASP A 211 16.08 26.01 -12.19
N ASP A 212 15.14 25.51 -11.40
CA ASP A 212 13.77 25.19 -11.81
C ASP A 212 12.75 26.22 -11.33
N SER A 213 13.17 27.43 -10.96
CA SER A 213 12.25 28.49 -10.50
C SER A 213 11.21 28.90 -11.56
N GLY A 214 11.50 28.66 -12.84
CA GLY A 214 10.55 28.88 -13.94
C GLY A 214 9.54 27.74 -14.15
N TRP A 215 9.65 26.64 -13.41
CA TRP A 215 8.72 25.51 -13.52
C TRP A 215 7.42 25.81 -12.78
N LYS A 216 6.35 25.08 -13.15
CA LYS A 216 5.09 25.13 -12.41
C LYS A 216 5.24 24.43 -11.07
N THR A 217 4.38 24.73 -10.11
CA THR A 217 4.31 24.01 -8.84
C THR A 217 2.94 23.39 -8.63
N GLY A 218 2.89 22.24 -7.96
CA GLY A 218 1.64 21.54 -7.68
C GLY A 218 1.80 20.43 -6.65
N PRO A 219 0.70 20.01 -5.99
CA PRO A 219 0.72 18.85 -5.12
C PRO A 219 0.94 17.56 -5.94
N GLY A 220 1.81 16.67 -5.46
CA GLY A 220 2.15 15.41 -6.12
C GLY A 220 1.02 14.39 -6.13
N GLY A 221 1.22 13.28 -6.83
CA GLY A 221 0.12 12.49 -7.39
C GLY A 221 -0.35 13.12 -8.70
N PHE A 222 0.56 13.18 -9.67
CA PHE A 222 0.30 13.75 -10.99
C PHE A 222 -0.32 12.70 -11.89
N GLY A 223 -1.46 12.97 -12.51
CA GLY A 223 -2.06 11.99 -13.41
C GLY A 223 -3.48 12.30 -13.85
N GLU A 224 -4.16 11.29 -14.36
CA GLU A 224 -5.57 11.38 -14.76
C GLU A 224 -6.47 10.67 -13.75
N LYS A 225 -7.57 11.33 -13.35
CA LYS A 225 -8.49 10.84 -12.30
C LYS A 225 -9.12 9.47 -12.57
N SER A 226 -9.15 9.03 -13.83
CA SER A 226 -9.64 7.73 -14.25
C SER A 226 -8.64 6.58 -13.99
N THR A 227 -7.40 6.90 -13.61
CA THR A 227 -6.34 5.91 -13.42
C THR A 227 -6.59 5.07 -12.17
N PRO A 228 -6.72 3.74 -12.26
CA PRO A 228 -6.98 2.88 -11.11
C PRO A 228 -5.91 3.02 -10.01
N GLY A 229 -6.34 3.01 -8.74
CA GLY A 229 -5.42 3.08 -7.59
C GLY A 229 -4.69 4.43 -7.42
N SER A 230 -5.03 5.44 -8.22
CA SER A 230 -4.38 6.75 -8.17
C SER A 230 -5.02 7.68 -7.14
N VAL A 231 -4.17 8.49 -6.49
CA VAL A 231 -4.61 9.67 -5.72
C VAL A 231 -4.15 10.89 -6.49
N VAL A 232 -4.98 11.33 -7.44
CA VAL A 232 -4.64 12.46 -8.32
C VAL A 232 -4.89 13.78 -7.61
N ARG A 233 -3.82 14.56 -7.40
CA ARG A 233 -3.89 15.90 -6.82
C ARG A 233 -3.55 17.00 -7.82
N THR A 234 -2.75 16.68 -8.85
CA THR A 234 -2.50 17.56 -10.00
C THR A 234 -2.77 16.81 -11.29
N GLU A 235 -3.56 17.39 -12.19
CA GLU A 235 -3.83 16.76 -13.49
C GLU A 235 -2.68 16.98 -14.47
N TRP A 236 -2.30 15.91 -15.16
CA TRP A 236 -1.30 15.89 -16.24
C TRP A 236 -1.82 15.00 -17.37
N LYS A 237 -1.64 15.43 -18.63
CA LYS A 237 -2.20 14.77 -19.83
C LYS A 237 -1.26 14.71 -21.04
N THR A 238 0.02 15.04 -20.87
CA THR A 238 0.99 15.02 -21.98
C THR A 238 1.83 13.76 -21.91
N ASN A 239 2.58 13.45 -22.96
CA ASN A 239 3.41 12.23 -23.00
C ASN A 239 4.61 12.26 -22.04
N HIS A 240 4.94 13.44 -21.49
CA HIS A 240 6.07 13.58 -20.60
C HIS A 240 5.77 14.55 -19.46
N ILE A 241 6.32 14.22 -18.30
CA ILE A 241 6.42 15.11 -17.16
C ILE A 241 7.79 14.98 -16.52
N TRP A 242 8.38 16.12 -16.19
CA TRP A 242 9.57 16.21 -15.38
C TRP A 242 9.20 16.84 -14.06
N LEU A 243 9.61 16.20 -12.97
CA LEU A 243 9.34 16.61 -11.60
C LEU A 243 10.64 16.84 -10.87
N SER A 244 10.62 17.81 -9.96
CA SER A 244 11.70 18.05 -9.04
C SER A 244 11.21 18.52 -7.68
N ARG A 245 11.94 18.13 -6.64
CA ARG A 245 11.82 18.71 -5.31
C ARG A 245 13.14 18.62 -4.59
N THR A 246 13.35 19.54 -3.65
CA THR A 246 14.45 19.47 -2.71
C THR A 246 14.00 18.86 -1.39
N PHE A 247 14.95 18.27 -0.67
CA PHE A 247 14.76 17.77 0.67
C PHE A 247 16.06 17.91 1.47
N GLU A 248 15.94 18.07 2.78
CA GLU A 248 17.08 18.30 3.66
C GLU A 248 17.35 17.07 4.53
N LEU A 249 18.62 16.67 4.62
CA LEU A 249 19.07 15.58 5.48
C LEU A 249 19.92 16.14 6.62
N LYS A 250 19.51 15.86 7.87
CA LYS A 250 20.30 16.22 9.07
C LYS A 250 21.48 15.27 9.29
N SER A 251 21.34 14.04 8.84
CA SER A 251 22.36 12.99 8.85
C SER A 251 22.16 12.12 7.62
N LEU A 252 23.20 11.39 7.21
CA LEU A 252 23.05 10.41 6.14
C LEU A 252 22.19 9.24 6.63
N PRO A 253 21.28 8.72 5.78
CA PRO A 253 20.47 7.57 6.12
C PRO A 253 21.34 6.32 6.35
N GLN A 254 20.95 5.50 7.31
CA GLN A 254 21.56 4.18 7.52
C GLN A 254 20.76 3.10 6.76
N GLY A 255 21.45 2.04 6.36
CA GLY A 255 20.85 0.91 5.66
C GLY A 255 20.62 1.16 4.17
N GLU A 256 19.68 0.42 3.58
CA GLU A 256 19.42 0.43 2.15
C GLU A 256 18.39 1.49 1.76
N LEU A 257 18.63 2.21 0.66
CA LEU A 257 17.61 3.07 0.07
C LEU A 257 16.62 2.27 -0.78
N ARG A 258 15.37 2.76 -0.79
CA ARG A 258 14.27 2.29 -1.63
C ARG A 258 13.50 3.47 -2.17
N LEU A 259 12.90 3.30 -3.35
CA LEU A 259 11.87 4.21 -3.87
C LEU A 259 10.51 3.59 -3.64
N MET A 260 9.54 4.35 -3.13
CA MET A 260 8.14 3.97 -3.16
C MET A 260 7.48 4.74 -4.30
N MET A 261 6.94 4.02 -5.28
CA MET A 261 6.44 4.63 -6.51
C MET A 261 5.11 4.01 -6.95
N HIS A 262 4.18 4.84 -7.39
CA HIS A 262 3.14 4.45 -8.33
C HIS A 262 3.42 5.25 -9.60
N HIS A 263 3.93 4.55 -10.60
CA HIS A 263 4.40 5.13 -11.83
C HIS A 263 3.70 4.50 -13.03
N ASP A 264 3.73 5.28 -14.10
CA ASP A 264 3.24 4.93 -15.41
C ASP A 264 4.42 4.78 -16.36
N GLU A 265 4.32 3.76 -17.20
CA GLU A 265 5.31 3.35 -18.19
C GLU A 265 6.79 3.68 -17.83
N ASP A 266 7.55 4.24 -18.77
CA ASP A 266 8.99 4.43 -18.59
C ASP A 266 9.27 5.59 -17.62
N THR A 267 9.75 5.25 -16.43
CA THR A 267 10.09 6.22 -15.39
C THR A 267 11.57 6.16 -15.01
N GLU A 268 12.20 7.32 -14.91
CA GLU A 268 13.58 7.50 -14.45
C GLU A 268 13.60 8.38 -13.21
N VAL A 269 14.29 7.93 -12.16
CA VAL A 269 14.42 8.65 -10.89
C VAL A 269 15.90 8.93 -10.61
N TYR A 270 16.20 10.14 -10.20
CA TYR A 270 17.55 10.64 -9.95
C TYR A 270 17.68 11.20 -8.53
N LEU A 271 18.80 10.92 -7.88
CA LEU A 271 19.21 11.51 -6.61
C LEU A 271 20.48 12.33 -6.84
N ASN A 272 20.39 13.64 -6.62
CA ASN A 272 21.50 14.58 -6.87
C ASN A 272 22.16 14.42 -8.25
N GLY A 273 21.35 14.09 -9.26
CA GLY A 273 21.76 13.90 -10.65
C GLY A 273 22.39 12.55 -10.98
N VAL A 274 22.45 11.61 -10.03
CA VAL A 274 22.81 10.21 -10.29
C VAL A 274 21.54 9.41 -10.49
N LEU A 275 21.48 8.64 -11.58
CA LEU A 275 20.33 7.76 -11.87
C LEU A 275 20.19 6.71 -10.76
N ALA A 276 19.08 6.76 -10.05
CA ALA A 276 18.75 5.86 -8.95
C ALA A 276 17.95 4.64 -9.44
N LEU A 277 17.05 4.83 -10.40
CA LEU A 277 16.23 3.76 -10.96
C LEU A 277 15.78 4.12 -12.37
N LYS A 278 15.78 3.12 -13.25
CA LYS A 278 15.02 3.12 -14.50
C LYS A 278 13.98 1.99 -14.43
N ALA A 279 12.72 2.35 -14.35
CA ALA A 279 11.59 1.43 -14.24
C ALA A 279 10.80 1.44 -15.56
N PRO A 280 10.85 0.36 -16.36
CA PRO A 280 10.01 0.23 -17.55
C PRO A 280 8.60 -0.25 -17.17
N GLY A 281 7.62 0.04 -18.03
CA GLY A 281 6.23 -0.40 -17.83
C GLY A 281 5.54 0.30 -16.65
N TRP A 282 4.29 -0.05 -16.34
CA TRP A 282 3.52 0.69 -15.34
C TRP A 282 3.28 -0.15 -14.08
N SER A 283 2.85 0.54 -13.03
CA SER A 283 2.32 -0.04 -11.80
C SER A 283 0.86 0.39 -11.63
N THR A 284 0.04 -0.45 -11.01
CA THR A 284 -1.38 -0.15 -10.72
C THR A 284 -1.60 0.28 -9.27
N ASN A 285 -0.53 0.29 -8.48
CA ASN A 285 -0.49 0.64 -7.07
C ASN A 285 0.93 1.07 -6.69
N TYR A 286 1.08 1.67 -5.50
CA TYR A 286 2.41 1.97 -4.96
C TYR A 286 3.19 0.69 -4.70
N ARG A 287 4.46 0.67 -5.10
CA ARG A 287 5.39 -0.45 -4.91
C ARG A 287 6.76 0.07 -4.48
N THR A 288 7.51 -0.78 -3.78
CA THR A 288 8.89 -0.47 -3.41
C THR A 288 9.88 -1.00 -4.43
N PHE A 289 10.81 -0.16 -4.87
CA PHE A 289 11.85 -0.48 -5.83
C PHE A 289 13.23 -0.31 -5.20
N ARG A 290 14.16 -1.20 -5.57
CA ARG A 290 15.58 -1.05 -5.20
C ARG A 290 16.20 0.06 -6.03
N VAL A 291 17.07 0.86 -5.42
CA VAL A 291 17.86 1.86 -6.13
C VAL A 291 19.25 1.34 -6.42
N ASP A 292 19.90 1.91 -7.43
CA ASP A 292 21.31 1.74 -7.68
C ASP A 292 22.12 2.25 -6.46
N PRO A 293 23.01 1.43 -5.86
CA PRO A 293 23.81 1.84 -4.70
C PRO A 293 24.66 3.10 -4.92
N ALA A 294 25.08 3.39 -6.16
CA ALA A 294 25.83 4.61 -6.48
C ALA A 294 25.00 5.88 -6.24
N SER A 295 23.68 5.81 -6.47
CA SER A 295 22.78 6.94 -6.22
C SER A 295 22.61 7.24 -4.72
N ALA A 296 22.69 6.23 -3.86
CA ALA A 296 22.67 6.41 -2.41
C ALA A 296 23.89 7.20 -1.91
N SER A 297 25.06 6.94 -2.52
CA SER A 297 26.30 7.66 -2.23
C SER A 297 26.29 9.11 -2.71
N ALA A 298 25.34 9.49 -3.56
CA ALA A 298 25.18 10.86 -4.02
C ALA A 298 24.52 11.76 -2.96
N LEU A 299 23.83 11.19 -1.96
CA LEU A 299 23.21 11.94 -0.88
C LEU A 299 24.26 12.61 0.02
N LYS A 300 23.92 13.80 0.52
CA LYS A 300 24.76 14.58 1.43
C LYS A 300 23.94 15.13 2.60
N VAL A 301 24.61 15.43 3.70
CA VAL A 301 24.01 16.25 4.77
C VAL A 301 23.71 17.63 4.20
N GLY A 302 22.54 18.19 4.54
CA GLY A 302 21.99 19.41 3.97
C GLY A 302 21.04 19.15 2.80
N VAL A 303 20.97 20.09 1.85
CA VAL A 303 19.99 20.08 0.77
C VAL A 303 20.38 19.09 -0.34
N ASN A 304 19.42 18.24 -0.69
CA ASN A 304 19.47 17.26 -1.78
C ASN A 304 18.33 17.52 -2.76
N ARG A 305 18.45 16.97 -3.97
CA ARG A 305 17.46 17.05 -5.05
C ARG A 305 16.99 15.66 -5.44
N LEU A 306 15.66 15.48 -5.47
CA LEU A 306 14.97 14.36 -6.08
C LEU A 306 14.40 14.83 -7.41
N ALA A 307 14.72 14.13 -8.49
CA ALA A 307 14.30 14.44 -9.83
C ALA A 307 13.68 13.20 -10.48
N VAL A 308 12.56 13.38 -11.19
CA VAL A 308 11.80 12.28 -11.80
C VAL A 308 11.42 12.66 -13.22
N HIS A 309 11.61 11.76 -14.16
CA HIS A 309 11.03 11.84 -15.50
C HIS A 309 10.11 10.65 -15.69
N CYS A 310 8.87 10.91 -16.11
CA CYS A 310 7.94 9.87 -16.50
C CYS A 310 7.51 10.13 -17.95
N LYS A 311 7.55 9.06 -18.75
CA LYS A 311 7.07 9.04 -20.12
C LYS A 311 5.84 8.16 -20.19
N GLN A 312 4.77 8.72 -20.75
CA GLN A 312 3.51 8.08 -21.08
C GLN A 312 3.37 7.95 -22.60
N VAL A 313 2.93 6.80 -23.07
CA VAL A 313 2.66 6.41 -24.46
C VAL A 313 1.18 6.09 -24.64
N ALA A 314 0.55 5.29 -23.77
CA ALA A 314 -0.89 5.00 -23.84
C ALA A 314 -1.51 4.57 -22.50
N GLY A 315 -2.83 4.79 -22.36
CA GLY A 315 -3.62 4.30 -21.22
C GLY A 315 -3.83 5.34 -20.13
N GLY A 316 -3.96 4.88 -18.88
CA GLY A 316 -4.04 5.77 -17.71
C GLY A 316 -2.66 6.29 -17.35
N GLN A 317 -2.57 7.49 -16.78
CA GLN A 317 -1.29 8.13 -16.46
C GLN A 317 -1.26 8.52 -14.99
N TYR A 318 -0.20 8.11 -14.29
CA TYR A 318 0.03 8.48 -12.91
C TYR A 318 1.52 8.41 -12.54
N ILE A 319 2.00 9.42 -11.82
CA ILE A 319 3.32 9.41 -11.22
C ILE A 319 3.31 10.05 -9.83
N ASP A 320 3.83 9.30 -8.87
CA ASP A 320 4.21 9.81 -7.56
C ASP A 320 5.36 8.96 -7.00
N VAL A 321 6.31 9.63 -6.34
CA VAL A 321 7.57 9.03 -5.91
C VAL A 321 7.92 9.52 -4.50
N GLY A 322 8.38 8.60 -3.66
CA GLY A 322 9.00 8.88 -2.38
C GLY A 322 10.28 8.08 -2.17
N VAL A 323 11.09 8.50 -1.21
CA VAL A 323 12.38 7.90 -0.85
C VAL A 323 12.33 7.40 0.58
N LEU A 324 12.68 6.13 0.76
CA LEU A 324 12.74 5.43 2.03
C LEU A 324 14.18 5.01 2.33
N ALA A 325 14.60 5.14 3.58
CA ALA A 325 15.71 4.39 4.13
C ALA A 325 15.18 3.16 4.87
N VAL A 326 15.78 2.00 4.64
CA VAL A 326 15.40 0.73 5.28
C VAL A 326 16.59 0.31 6.14
N ALA A 327 16.40 0.36 7.45
CA ALA A 327 17.44 0.01 8.42
C ALA A 327 17.89 -1.45 8.24
N GLU A 328 19.14 -1.73 8.63
CA GLU A 328 19.57 -3.10 8.88
C GLU A 328 18.73 -3.71 10.01
N GLU A 329 18.59 -5.05 10.04
CA GLU A 329 17.62 -5.77 10.87
C GLU A 329 17.53 -5.24 12.31
N VAL A 330 16.31 -4.92 12.75
CA VAL A 330 16.05 -4.65 14.17
C VAL A 330 15.87 -6.01 14.83
N VAL A 331 16.85 -6.41 15.65
CA VAL A 331 16.71 -7.56 16.55
C VAL A 331 15.50 -7.30 17.44
N ARG A 332 14.53 -8.22 17.43
CA ARG A 332 13.28 -8.13 18.19
C ARG A 332 13.52 -8.04 19.70
#